data_AF-A0A7C1QJ65-F1
#
_entry.id   AF-A0A7C1QJ65-F1
#
_cell.length_a   1.000
_cell.length_b   1.000
_cell.length_c   1.000
_cell.angle_alpha   90.00
_cell.angle_beta   90.00
_cell.angle_gamma   90.00
#
_symmetry.space_group_name_H-M   'P 1'
#
loop_
_entity.id
_entity.type
_entity.pdbx_description
1 polymer ?
#
loop_
_entity_poly.entity_id
_entity_poly.type
_entity_poly.pdbx_seq_one_letter_code
_entity_poly.pdbx_strand_id
1 'polypeptide(L)' 'GCHHLRTRSLGRYVTVDAHILVDPEMSVRDSHTIATDTENAVRKALGNAAFVTIHVEPGNRD' A
#
# COMPACT_ATOMS: atom_id res chain seq x y z
N GLY A 1 4.94 -5.93 7.14
CA GLY A 1 5.29 -4.63 7.76
C GLY A 1 5.20 -3.53 6.72
N CYS A 2 5.28 -2.25 7.11
CA CYS A 2 5.38 -1.11 6.18
C CYS A 2 6.62 -0.30 6.54
N HIS A 3 7.55 -0.12 5.60
CA HIS A 3 8.81 0.60 5.84
C HIS A 3 8.91 1.94 5.09
N HIS A 4 7.99 2.21 4.18
CA HIS A 4 7.88 3.50 3.51
C HIS A 4 6.41 3.91 3.47
N LEU A 5 6.10 5.07 4.03
CA LEU A 5 4.80 5.72 3.91
C LEU A 5 5.02 7.19 3.61
N ARG A 6 4.53 7.63 2.45
CA ARG A 6 4.60 9.01 2.03
C ARG A 6 3.22 9.52 1.65
N THR A 7 2.81 10.59 2.30
CA THR A 7 1.56 11.30 2.00
C THR A 7 1.85 12.69 1.47
N ARG A 8 1.14 13.11 0.42
CA ARG A 8 1.22 14.47 -0.14
C ARG A 8 -0.18 15.02 -0.39
N SER A 9 -0.35 16.33 -0.21
CA SER A 9 -1.57 17.03 -0.57
C SER A 9 -1.40 17.71 -1.93
N LEU A 10 -2.36 17.49 -2.83
CA LEU A 10 -2.44 18.12 -4.14
C LEU A 10 -3.77 18.86 -4.24
N GLY A 11 -3.79 20.09 -3.74
CA GLY A 11 -5.04 20.85 -3.57
C GLY A 11 -6.01 20.11 -2.65
N ARG A 12 -7.16 19.69 -3.18
CA ARG A 12 -8.17 18.91 -2.44
C ARG A 12 -7.93 17.40 -2.43
N TYR A 13 -6.89 16.92 -3.12
CA TYR A 13 -6.57 15.50 -3.23
C TYR A 13 -5.46 15.13 -2.27
N VAL A 14 -5.49 13.89 -1.79
CA VAL A 14 -4.40 13.28 -1.03
C VAL A 14 -3.79 12.19 -1.89
N THR A 15 -2.47 12.14 -1.98
CA THR A 15 -1.77 11.00 -2.60
C THR A 15 -0.99 10.28 -1.51
N VAL A 16 -1.14 8.96 -1.47
CA VAL A 16 -0.46 8.05 -0.55
C VAL A 16 0.38 7.09 -1.37
N ASP A 17 1.62 6.94 -0.96
CA ASP A 17 2.56 5.97 -1.50
C ASP A 17 3.08 5.14 -0.34
N ALA A 18 2.89 3.82 -0.39
CA ALA A 18 3.26 2.93 0.70
C ALA A 18 3.94 1.66 0.19
N HIS A 19 4.96 1.22 0.91
CA HIS A 19 5.65 -0.05 0.64
C HIS A 19 5.24 -1.06 1.70
N ILE A 20 4.74 -2.21 1.26
CA ILE A 20 4.39 -3.33 2.13
C ILE A 20 5.38 -4.47 1.94
N LEU A 21 5.82 -5.03 3.07
CA LEU A 21 6.65 -6.22 3.11
C LEU A 21 5.77 -7.47 3.22
N VAL A 22 5.94 -8.39 2.29
CA VAL A 22 5.31 -9.72 2.26
C VAL A 22 6.36 -10.83 2.35
N ASP A 23 5.93 -12.06 2.64
CA ASP A 23 6.82 -13.22 2.57
C ASP A 23 7.39 -13.36 1.14
N PRO A 24 8.71 -13.49 0.95
CA PRO A 24 9.32 -13.69 -0.37
C PRO A 24 8.77 -14.91 -1.13
N GLU A 25 8.30 -15.93 -0.41
CA GLU A 25 7.74 -17.16 -0.99
C GLU A 25 6.22 -17.04 -1.27
N MET A 26 5.62 -15.88 -0.98
CA MET A 26 4.20 -15.64 -1.23
C MET A 26 3.91 -15.64 -2.73
N SER A 27 2.81 -16.25 -3.13
CA SER A 27 2.39 -16.21 -4.53
C SER A 27 2.06 -14.79 -4.96
N VAL A 28 2.30 -14.47 -6.24
CA VAL A 28 1.94 -13.17 -6.83
C VAL A 28 0.44 -12.85 -6.66
N ARG A 29 -0.41 -13.88 -6.67
CA ARG A 29 -1.87 -13.73 -6.47
C ARG A 29 -2.19 -13.26 -5.06
N ASP A 30 -1.57 -13.88 -4.07
CA ASP A 30 -1.84 -13.56 -2.67
C ASP A 30 -1.29 -12.18 -2.33
N SER A 31 -0.09 -11.86 -2.83
CA SER A 31 0.51 -10.54 -2.63
C SER A 31 -0.28 -9.42 -3.31
N HIS A 32 -0.84 -9.67 -4.50
CA HIS A 32 -1.78 -8.76 -5.16
C HIS A 32 -3.06 -8.55 -4.34
N THR A 33 -3.58 -9.62 -3.73
CA THR A 33 -4.80 -9.54 -2.89
C THR A 33 -4.53 -8.66 -1.68
N ILE A 34 -3.41 -8.87 -0.99
CA ILE A 34 -3.00 -8.04 0.16
C ILE A 34 -2.81 -6.57 -0.26
N ALA A 35 -2.17 -6.31 -1.40
CA ALA A 35 -1.99 -4.96 -1.91
C ALA A 35 -3.32 -4.26 -2.17
N THR A 36 -4.26 -4.96 -2.82
CA THR A 36 -5.62 -4.47 -3.13
C THR A 36 -6.40 -4.16 -1.85
N ASP A 37 -6.38 -5.06 -0.88
CA ASP A 37 -7.08 -4.88 0.39
C ASP A 37 -6.50 -3.71 1.18
N THR A 38 -5.18 -3.56 1.17
CA THR A 38 -4.47 -2.43 1.80
C THR A 38 -4.86 -1.11 1.13
N GLU A 39 -4.84 -1.07 -0.20
CA GLU A 39 -5.24 0.12 -0.97
C GLU A 39 -6.68 0.54 -0.63
N ASN A 40 -7.61 -0.43 -0.62
CA ASN A 40 -9.01 -0.19 -0.29
C ASN A 40 -9.20 0.31 1.14
N ALA A 41 -8.48 -0.24 2.10
CA ALA A 41 -8.52 0.21 3.49
C ALA A 41 -8.05 1.66 3.64
N VAL A 42 -6.96 2.04 2.97
CA VAL A 42 -6.44 3.42 2.99
C VAL A 42 -7.41 4.38 2.30
N ARG A 43 -7.96 4.01 1.12
CA ARG A 43 -8.99 4.81 0.43
C ARG A 43 -10.23 5.01 1.29
N LYS A 44 -10.69 3.98 2.01
CA LYS A 44 -11.84 4.09 2.92
C LYS A 44 -11.58 5.04 4.08
N ALA A 45 -10.36 5.07 4.61
CA ALA A 45 -9.98 5.94 5.71
C ALA A 45 -9.81 7.42 5.30
N LEU A 46 -9.28 7.68 4.10
CA LEU A 46 -8.96 9.02 3.60
C LEU A 46 -10.04 9.62 2.68
N GLY A 47 -11.04 8.82 2.32
CA GLY A 47 -12.11 9.19 1.39
C GLY A 47 -11.73 9.01 -0.09
N ASN A 48 -12.76 9.06 -0.94
CA ASN A 48 -12.64 8.73 -2.38
C ASN A 48 -11.72 9.67 -3.19
N ALA A 49 -11.28 10.79 -2.61
CA ALA A 49 -10.34 11.71 -3.24
C ALA A 49 -8.86 11.34 -2.98
N ALA A 50 -8.60 10.22 -2.30
CA ALA A 50 -7.26 9.71 -2.09
C ALA A 50 -6.80 8.84 -3.28
N PHE A 51 -5.64 9.20 -3.84
CA PHE A 51 -4.89 8.38 -4.78
C PHE A 51 -3.90 7.54 -3.98
N VAL A 52 -4.05 6.22 -3.97
CA VAL A 52 -3.22 5.32 -3.17
C VAL A 52 -2.43 4.40 -4.08
N THR A 53 -1.12 4.35 -3.89
CA THR A 53 -0.20 3.44 -4.57
C THR A 53 0.44 2.54 -3.53
N ILE A 54 0.37 1.22 -3.74
CA ILE A 54 0.98 0.21 -2.88
C ILE A 54 2.08 -0.51 -3.67
N HIS A 55 3.31 -0.43 -3.17
CA HIS A 55 4.45 -1.20 -3.65
C HIS A 55 4.63 -2.44 -2.79
N VAL A 56 4.65 -3.62 -3.40
CA VAL A 56 4.90 -4.88 -2.71
C VAL A 56 6.39 -5.21 -2.82
N GLU A 57 7.03 -5.43 -1.68
CA GLU A 57 8.43 -5.82 -1.58
C GLU A 57 8.58 -7.10 -0.74
N PRO A 58 9.55 -7.97 -1.07
CA PRO A 58 9.88 -9.10 -0.23
C PRO A 58 10.47 -8.60 1.10
N GLY A 59 9.96 -9.08 2.22
CA GLY A 59 10.56 -8.86 3.54
C GLY A 59 11.82 -9.68 3.73
N ASN A 60 12.80 -9.14 4.45
CA ASN A 60 13.90 -9.97 4.95
C ASN A 60 13.36 -10.96 5.98
N ARG A 61 13.77 -12.23 5.85
CA ARG A 61 13.67 -13.19 6.95
C ARG A 61 14.83 -12.88 7.89
N ASP A 62 14.55 -12.23 9.02
CA ASP A 62 15.44 -12.29 10.18
C ASP A 62 15.45 -13.71 10.76
#